data_AF-A0AAE0L2R6-F1
#
_entry.id   AF-A0AAE0L2R6-F1
#
_cell.length_a   1.000
_cell.length_b   1.000
_cell.length_c   1.000
_cell.angle_alpha   90.00
_cell.angle_beta   90.00
_cell.angle_gamma   90.00
#
_symmetry.space_group_name_H-M   'P 1'
#
loop_
_entity.id
_entity.type
_entity.pdbx_description
1 polymer ?
#
loop_
_entity_poly.entity_id
_entity_poly.type
_entity_poly.pdbx_seq_one_letter_code
_entity_poly.pdbx_strand_id
1 'polypeptide(L)'
;MDSQEDSDFEQENDGSDDESRALEERLLEAEARRKRYTKRLDDHENVGSSRGGDARHRKRPERKDVEEQNASDSEEKEAIPRGGRVGRMRAQFLGWQSQGMRNTNLALAVLGSCLLTVICIFWLHYSQEVEYWKELEGVVRSERAAREEAQRAAEEVQRTSAAEVQKLTAAMPSALASTTPLSCPPAKECPKPTKCPPVEAATSPAQPAQETNELDFKVYVYDLPGEFHSDLKRDQRRCVNDQYGTEIRFHENLLQSSFRTTNPDEAEFFFVPIYGECFLFRENQLAGKQALANTNRWYRKALSILWHDYPMWNKTQGRDHIFVFAGARALCGKL
;
A
#
# COMPACT_ATOMS: atom_id res chain seq x y z
N MET A 1 52.12 26.07 62.06
CA MET A 1 50.93 26.90 62.18
C MET A 1 50.28 26.88 60.82
N ASP A 2 49.34 26.02 60.46
CA ASP A 2 48.53 24.96 61.09
C ASP A 2 48.10 24.04 59.91
N SER A 3 48.10 22.70 59.97
CA SER A 3 47.01 21.80 60.44
C SER A 3 45.60 22.25 60.01
N GLN A 4 44.67 21.48 59.44
CA GLN A 4 44.34 20.05 59.34
C GLN A 4 43.15 19.93 58.34
N GLU A 5 43.13 18.93 57.43
CA GLU A 5 42.28 17.70 57.41
C GLU A 5 40.86 17.83 56.82
N ASP A 6 40.67 17.14 55.69
CA ASP A 6 39.69 16.08 55.33
C ASP A 6 38.23 16.10 55.81
N SER A 7 37.32 16.02 54.81
CA SER A 7 35.98 15.39 54.73
C SER A 7 35.23 16.10 53.58
N ASP A 8 34.68 15.51 52.52
CA ASP A 8 33.86 14.31 52.41
C ASP A 8 34.04 13.64 51.04
N PHE A 9 34.32 12.35 51.06
CA PHE A 9 34.18 11.42 49.93
C PHE A 9 33.04 10.47 50.32
N GLU A 10 31.89 10.59 49.64
CA GLU A 10 30.92 9.53 49.33
C GLU A 10 29.53 10.15 49.05
N GLN A 11 29.11 10.15 47.79
CA GLN A 11 27.77 9.73 47.34
C GLN A 11 27.60 10.06 45.85
N GLU A 12 27.86 9.09 44.98
CA GLU A 12 27.35 9.08 43.61
C GLU A 12 27.36 7.64 43.10
N ASN A 13 26.44 6.81 43.61
CA ASN A 13 26.19 5.48 43.02
C ASN A 13 24.74 5.01 43.19
N ASP A 14 23.77 5.93 43.09
CA ASP A 14 22.33 5.63 43.23
C ASP A 14 21.56 5.76 41.90
N GLY A 15 22.12 6.41 40.87
CA GLY A 15 21.41 6.68 39.61
C GLY A 15 21.36 5.50 38.61
N SER A 16 22.28 4.54 38.73
CA SER A 16 22.40 3.37 37.82
C SER A 16 21.25 2.38 38.02
N ASP A 17 20.84 2.18 39.26
CA ASP A 17 19.88 1.16 39.64
C ASP A 17 18.45 1.63 39.36
N ASP A 18 18.19 2.94 39.45
CA ASP A 18 16.91 3.56 39.11
C ASP A 18 16.67 3.60 37.59
N GLU A 19 17.68 3.90 36.76
CA GLU A 19 17.53 3.81 35.30
C GLU A 19 17.34 2.35 34.82
N SER A 20 18.05 1.41 35.45
CA SER A 20 17.91 -0.02 35.14
C SER A 20 16.52 -0.54 35.49
N ARG A 21 15.97 -0.14 36.66
CA ARG A 21 14.59 -0.45 37.05
C ARG A 21 13.56 0.20 36.12
N ALA A 22 13.78 1.45 35.71
CA ALA A 22 12.90 2.14 34.78
C ALA A 22 12.89 1.49 33.39
N LEU A 23 14.03 0.96 32.93
CA LEU A 23 14.12 0.21 31.67
C LEU A 23 13.41 -1.15 31.77
N GLU A 24 13.57 -1.86 32.89
CA GLU A 24 12.89 -3.13 33.13
C GLU A 24 11.36 -2.95 33.20
N GLU A 25 10.88 -1.90 33.86
CA GLU A 25 9.46 -1.54 33.89
C GLU A 25 8.90 -1.24 32.49
N ARG A 26 9.66 -0.50 31.65
CA ARG A 26 9.27 -0.21 30.26
C ARG A 26 9.23 -1.47 29.39
N LEU A 27 10.17 -2.41 29.59
CA LEU A 27 10.17 -3.68 28.88
C LEU A 27 8.99 -4.57 29.29
N LEU A 28 8.68 -4.63 30.58
CA LEU A 28 7.52 -5.35 31.10
C LEU A 28 6.20 -4.75 30.59
N GLU A 29 6.09 -3.42 30.52
CA GLU A 29 4.93 -2.76 29.95
C GLU A 29 4.79 -3.02 28.44
N ALA A 30 5.90 -3.02 27.70
CA ALA A 30 5.92 -3.37 26.28
C ALA A 30 5.49 -4.82 26.04
N GLU A 31 5.93 -5.77 26.87
CA GLU A 31 5.49 -7.16 26.81
C GLU A 31 4.01 -7.32 27.17
N ALA A 32 3.53 -6.63 28.20
CA ALA A 32 2.11 -6.64 28.58
C ALA A 32 1.24 -6.05 27.47
N ARG A 33 1.72 -5.03 26.76
CA ARG A 33 1.06 -4.44 25.59
C ARG A 33 1.06 -5.41 24.39
N ARG A 34 2.16 -6.14 24.15
CA ARG A 34 2.23 -7.21 23.15
C ARG A 34 1.24 -8.34 23.45
N LYS A 35 1.18 -8.82 24.70
CA LYS A 35 0.24 -9.87 25.14
C LYS A 35 -1.24 -9.45 25.03
N ARG A 36 -1.56 -8.18 25.31
CA ARG A 36 -2.91 -7.62 25.10
C ARG A 36 -3.28 -7.53 23.63
N TYR A 37 -2.32 -7.25 22.77
CA TYR A 37 -2.53 -7.19 21.32
C TYR A 37 -2.77 -8.59 20.72
N THR A 38 -1.98 -9.59 21.11
CA THR A 38 -2.17 -10.97 20.65
C THR A 38 -3.52 -11.55 21.11
N LYS A 39 -3.90 -11.34 22.38
CA LYS A 39 -5.21 -11.76 22.88
C LYS A 39 -6.38 -11.13 22.09
N ARG A 40 -6.25 -9.86 21.70
CA ARG A 40 -7.27 -9.17 20.89
C ARG A 40 -7.36 -9.75 19.47
N LEU A 41 -6.25 -10.22 18.90
CA LEU A 41 -6.27 -10.89 17.60
C LEU A 41 -6.99 -12.25 17.69
N ASP A 42 -6.73 -13.03 18.73
CA ASP A 42 -7.38 -14.33 18.96
C ASP A 42 -8.90 -14.17 19.21
N ASP A 43 -9.30 -13.15 19.99
CA ASP A 43 -10.70 -12.83 20.25
C ASP A 43 -11.46 -12.41 18.97
N HIS A 44 -10.77 -11.76 18.02
CA HIS A 44 -11.36 -11.40 16.71
C HIS A 44 -11.51 -12.59 15.77
N GLU A 45 -10.64 -13.60 15.88
CA GLU A 45 -10.72 -14.84 15.10
C GLU A 45 -11.90 -15.71 15.54
N ASN A 46 -12.21 -15.72 16.83
CA ASN A 46 -13.30 -16.53 17.40
C ASN A 46 -14.70 -15.97 17.12
N VAL A 47 -14.83 -14.65 16.90
CA VAL A 47 -16.12 -14.01 16.57
C VAL A 47 -16.52 -14.23 15.09
N GLY A 48 -15.56 -14.54 14.21
CA GLY A 48 -15.79 -14.78 12.78
C GLY A 48 -16.47 -16.12 12.45
N SER A 49 -16.49 -17.08 13.38
CA SER A 49 -16.96 -18.44 13.11
C SER A 49 -18.48 -18.65 13.29
N SER A 50 -19.20 -17.73 13.95
CA SER A 50 -20.61 -17.95 14.35
C SER A 50 -21.70 -17.30 13.49
N ARG A 51 -21.40 -16.78 12.29
CA ARG A 51 -22.43 -16.17 11.41
C ARG A 51 -22.32 -16.62 9.96
N GLY A 52 -22.63 -17.89 9.70
CA GLY A 52 -22.89 -18.42 8.37
C GLY A 52 -24.24 -19.14 8.33
N GLY A 53 -25.29 -18.48 7.82
CA GLY A 53 -26.59 -19.12 7.65
C GLY A 53 -27.61 -18.26 6.90
N ASP A 54 -27.98 -18.75 5.71
CA ASP A 54 -29.21 -18.51 4.96
C ASP A 54 -29.24 -17.35 3.92
N ALA A 55 -28.75 -17.66 2.71
CA ALA A 55 -28.95 -16.87 1.49
C ALA A 55 -30.19 -17.39 0.74
N ARG A 56 -31.25 -16.57 0.63
CA ARG A 56 -32.44 -16.88 -0.18
C ARG A 56 -32.47 -16.12 -1.50
N HIS A 57 -32.40 -16.91 -2.56
CA HIS A 57 -32.62 -16.62 -3.98
C HIS A 57 -33.86 -15.75 -4.25
N ARG A 58 -33.72 -14.70 -5.08
CA ARG A 58 -34.87 -14.11 -5.79
C ARG A 58 -34.51 -13.84 -7.26
N LYS A 59 -35.14 -14.61 -8.15
CA LYS A 59 -35.02 -14.54 -9.62
C LYS A 59 -35.72 -13.28 -10.16
N ARG A 60 -35.13 -12.69 -11.20
CA ARG A 60 -35.64 -11.58 -12.03
C ARG A 60 -36.48 -12.17 -13.19
N PRO A 61 -37.65 -11.62 -13.55
CA PRO A 61 -38.35 -12.05 -14.76
C PRO A 61 -38.04 -11.16 -15.97
N GLU A 62 -38.11 -11.81 -17.13
CA GLU A 62 -37.83 -11.34 -18.49
C GLU A 62 -38.84 -10.29 -19.02
N ARG A 63 -38.36 -9.44 -19.93
CA ARG A 63 -39.17 -8.59 -20.81
C ARG A 63 -39.81 -9.44 -21.91
N LYS A 64 -41.08 -9.17 -22.21
CA LYS A 64 -41.69 -9.48 -23.51
C LYS A 64 -42.21 -8.19 -24.14
N ASP A 65 -41.85 -8.02 -25.39
CA ASP A 65 -42.32 -6.99 -26.31
C ASP A 65 -43.80 -7.21 -26.65
N VAL A 66 -44.57 -6.13 -26.82
CA VAL A 66 -45.85 -6.19 -27.52
C VAL A 66 -45.95 -5.00 -28.47
N GLU A 67 -46.19 -5.38 -29.71
CA GLU A 67 -46.35 -4.66 -30.95
C GLU A 67 -47.75 -4.03 -31.06
N GLU A 68 -47.79 -2.97 -31.85
CA GLU A 68 -48.92 -2.11 -32.20
C GLU A 68 -49.84 -2.78 -33.23
N GLN A 69 -51.17 -2.69 -33.07
CA GLN A 69 -52.13 -2.53 -34.18
C GLN A 69 -53.59 -2.30 -33.75
N ASN A 70 -54.10 -1.15 -34.18
CA ASN A 70 -55.45 -0.75 -34.64
C ASN A 70 -56.66 -1.67 -34.41
N ALA A 71 -57.73 -1.07 -33.86
CA ALA A 71 -59.11 -1.50 -34.07
C ALA A 71 -60.05 -0.29 -34.24
N SER A 72 -61.04 -0.50 -35.09
CA SER A 72 -61.89 0.41 -35.85
C SER A 72 -63.10 0.98 -35.10
N ASP A 73 -63.62 2.07 -35.70
CA ASP A 73 -64.88 2.77 -35.47
C ASP A 73 -66.13 1.90 -35.22
N SER A 74 -66.99 2.40 -34.33
CA SER A 74 -68.44 2.29 -34.47
C SER A 74 -69.13 3.54 -33.95
N GLU A 75 -70.05 4.05 -34.77
CA GLU A 75 -70.81 5.29 -34.68
C GLU A 75 -71.60 5.49 -33.37
N GLU A 76 -71.64 6.73 -32.86
CA GLU A 76 -72.80 7.24 -32.15
C GLU A 76 -73.07 8.70 -32.57
N LYS A 77 -74.25 8.90 -33.16
CA LYS A 77 -74.76 10.19 -33.64
C LYS A 77 -75.36 10.95 -32.46
N GLU A 78 -74.89 12.18 -32.21
CA GLU A 78 -75.70 13.16 -31.50
C GLU A 78 -75.66 14.56 -32.14
N ALA A 79 -76.84 15.18 -32.10
CA ALA A 79 -77.28 16.27 -32.93
C ALA A 79 -76.68 17.64 -32.58
N ILE A 80 -76.48 18.46 -33.61
CA ILE A 80 -76.08 19.87 -33.50
C ILE A 80 -77.30 20.73 -33.16
N PRO A 81 -77.29 21.59 -32.12
CA PRO A 81 -78.08 22.79 -32.10
C PRO A 81 -77.28 23.96 -32.72
N ARG A 82 -77.93 24.63 -33.68
CA ARG A 82 -77.43 25.86 -34.32
C ARG A 82 -77.46 27.01 -33.31
N GLY A 83 -76.30 27.57 -32.98
CA GLY A 83 -76.19 28.83 -32.24
C GLY A 83 -74.75 29.15 -31.81
N GLY A 84 -74.18 30.24 -32.35
CA GLY A 84 -72.97 30.91 -31.82
C GLY A 84 -71.61 30.31 -32.20
N ARG A 85 -71.22 30.40 -33.48
CA ARG A 85 -69.96 29.80 -33.99
C ARG A 85 -68.68 30.64 -33.76
N VAL A 86 -68.76 31.81 -33.12
CA VAL A 86 -67.57 32.68 -32.92
C VAL A 86 -67.02 32.65 -31.47
N GLY A 87 -67.82 32.22 -30.48
CA GLY A 87 -67.37 32.09 -29.08
C GLY A 87 -66.71 30.75 -28.72
N ARG A 88 -67.11 29.66 -29.38
CA ARG A 88 -66.73 28.29 -28.99
C ARG A 88 -65.33 27.88 -29.45
N MET A 89 -64.88 28.35 -30.62
CA MET A 89 -63.49 28.13 -31.10
C MET A 89 -62.46 28.87 -30.24
N ARG A 90 -62.81 30.05 -29.71
CA ARG A 90 -61.92 30.84 -28.84
C ARG A 90 -61.69 30.16 -27.48
N ALA A 91 -62.71 29.51 -26.92
CA ALA A 91 -62.60 28.77 -25.65
C ALA A 91 -61.78 27.47 -25.79
N GLN A 92 -61.91 26.75 -26.91
CA GLN A 92 -61.12 25.54 -27.18
C GLN A 92 -59.64 25.85 -27.42
N PHE A 93 -59.33 26.96 -28.12
CA PHE A 93 -57.95 27.38 -28.37
C PHE A 93 -57.23 27.87 -27.10
N LEU A 94 -57.93 28.63 -26.24
CA LEU A 94 -57.41 29.06 -24.94
C LEU A 94 -57.24 27.90 -23.95
N GLY A 95 -58.13 26.91 -23.97
CA GLY A 95 -58.01 25.69 -23.17
C GLY A 95 -56.81 24.82 -23.59
N TRP A 96 -56.53 24.72 -24.88
CA TRP A 96 -55.38 23.96 -25.42
C TRP A 96 -54.04 24.65 -25.10
N GLN A 97 -53.96 25.98 -25.22
CA GLN A 97 -52.80 26.75 -24.75
C GLN A 97 -52.58 26.61 -23.24
N SER A 98 -53.64 26.62 -22.42
CA SER A 98 -53.55 26.45 -20.97
C SER A 98 -53.14 25.03 -20.54
N GLN A 99 -53.63 23.98 -21.23
CA GLN A 99 -53.26 22.59 -20.94
C GLN A 99 -51.81 22.27 -21.37
N GLY A 100 -51.38 22.75 -22.55
CA GLY A 100 -50.01 22.58 -23.04
C GLY A 100 -48.99 23.29 -22.15
N MET A 101 -49.32 24.50 -21.67
CA MET A 101 -48.44 25.28 -20.79
C MET A 101 -48.35 24.70 -19.36
N ARG A 102 -49.39 24.01 -18.87
CA ARG A 102 -49.34 23.29 -17.58
C ARG A 102 -48.45 22.05 -17.65
N ASN A 103 -48.49 21.32 -18.76
CA ASN A 103 -47.65 20.14 -18.95
C ASN A 103 -46.17 20.50 -19.13
N THR A 104 -45.85 21.60 -19.83
CA THR A 104 -44.46 22.08 -19.95
C THR A 104 -43.92 22.60 -18.62
N ASN A 105 -44.73 23.34 -17.85
CA ASN A 105 -44.34 23.80 -16.52
C ASN A 105 -44.11 22.63 -15.54
N LEU A 106 -44.95 21.59 -15.59
CA LEU A 106 -44.76 20.39 -14.79
C LEU A 106 -43.48 19.63 -15.19
N ALA A 107 -43.22 19.49 -16.49
CA ALA A 107 -42.00 18.86 -16.99
C ALA A 107 -40.74 19.63 -16.58
N LEU A 108 -40.75 20.96 -16.67
CA LEU A 108 -39.64 21.80 -16.21
C LEU A 108 -39.44 21.72 -14.69
N ALA A 109 -40.52 21.66 -13.91
CA ALA A 109 -40.44 21.49 -12.47
C ALA A 109 -39.83 20.14 -12.08
N VAL A 110 -40.22 19.05 -12.76
CA VAL A 110 -39.65 17.70 -12.53
C VAL A 110 -38.17 17.69 -12.90
N LEU A 111 -37.80 18.20 -14.07
CA LEU A 111 -36.39 18.27 -14.50
C LEU A 111 -35.54 19.14 -13.56
N GLY A 112 -36.07 20.28 -13.12
CA GLY A 112 -35.42 21.13 -12.12
C GLY A 112 -35.23 20.43 -10.78
N SER A 113 -36.23 19.67 -10.31
CA SER A 113 -36.12 18.88 -9.08
C SER A 113 -35.07 17.78 -9.21
N CYS A 114 -35.03 17.04 -10.33
CA CYS A 114 -34.02 16.03 -10.58
C CYS A 114 -32.60 16.64 -10.62
N LEU A 115 -32.43 17.77 -11.30
CA LEU A 115 -31.14 18.46 -11.35
C LEU A 115 -30.67 18.90 -9.96
N LEU A 116 -31.56 19.49 -9.15
CA LEU A 116 -31.25 19.87 -7.77
C LEU A 116 -30.86 18.67 -6.91
N THR A 117 -31.56 17.54 -7.04
CA THR A 117 -31.18 16.32 -6.28
C THR A 117 -29.79 15.82 -6.66
N VAL A 118 -29.43 15.83 -7.95
CA VAL A 118 -28.09 15.43 -8.42
C VAL A 118 -27.03 16.39 -7.88
N ILE A 119 -27.29 17.70 -7.92
CA ILE A 119 -26.39 18.72 -7.36
C ILE A 119 -26.20 18.51 -5.85
N CYS A 120 -27.28 18.25 -5.10
CA CYS A 120 -27.19 17.97 -3.66
C CYS A 120 -26.38 16.71 -3.35
N ILE A 121 -26.58 15.62 -4.11
CA ILE A 121 -25.80 14.39 -3.95
C ILE A 121 -24.32 14.65 -4.24
N PHE A 122 -24.02 15.36 -5.32
CA PHE A 122 -22.65 15.70 -5.69
C PHE A 122 -21.99 16.60 -4.64
N TRP A 123 -22.72 17.60 -4.13
CA TRP A 123 -22.24 18.49 -3.07
C TRP A 123 -21.99 17.75 -1.76
N LEU A 124 -22.89 16.84 -1.36
CA LEU A 124 -22.68 15.97 -0.20
C LEU A 124 -21.46 15.07 -0.37
N HIS A 125 -21.30 14.44 -1.53
CA HIS A 125 -20.14 13.59 -1.81
C HIS A 125 -18.83 14.38 -1.78
N TYR A 126 -18.82 15.54 -2.45
CA TYR A 126 -17.67 16.44 -2.48
C TYR A 126 -17.32 16.96 -1.08
N SER A 127 -18.31 17.32 -0.27
CA SER A 127 -18.08 17.78 1.11
C SER A 127 -17.47 16.68 2.00
N GLN A 128 -17.90 15.42 1.83
CA GLN A 128 -17.31 14.31 2.57
C GLN A 128 -15.89 13.98 2.13
N GLU A 129 -15.60 14.04 0.82
CA GLU A 129 -14.24 13.86 0.33
C GLU A 129 -13.30 14.94 0.89
N VAL A 130 -13.72 16.21 0.87
CA VAL A 130 -12.87 17.32 1.35
C VAL A 130 -12.51 17.18 2.83
N GLU A 131 -13.47 16.81 3.69
CA GLU A 131 -13.17 16.59 5.12
C GLU A 131 -12.29 15.37 5.34
N TYR A 132 -12.53 14.27 4.61
CA TYR A 132 -11.67 13.10 4.65
C TYR A 132 -10.22 13.43 4.27
N TRP A 133 -10.02 14.21 3.21
CA TRP A 133 -8.67 14.61 2.78
C TRP A 133 -7.97 15.54 3.77
N LYS A 134 -8.70 16.46 4.43
CA LYS A 134 -8.13 17.31 5.48
C LYS A 134 -7.67 16.50 6.70
N GLU A 135 -8.47 15.54 7.14
CA GLU A 135 -8.11 14.66 8.26
C GLU A 135 -6.85 13.86 7.91
N LEU A 136 -6.80 13.30 6.70
CA LEU A 136 -5.66 12.53 6.22
C LEU A 136 -4.38 13.38 6.12
N GLU A 137 -4.49 14.62 5.60
CA GLU A 137 -3.36 15.56 5.60
C GLU A 137 -2.84 15.86 7.01
N GLY A 138 -3.74 15.98 7.99
CA GLY A 138 -3.37 16.18 9.39
C GLY A 138 -2.55 15.01 9.94
N VAL A 139 -2.99 13.78 9.67
CA VAL A 139 -2.28 12.55 10.07
C VAL A 139 -0.90 12.47 9.38
N VAL A 140 -0.83 12.75 8.09
CA VAL A 140 0.46 12.71 7.35
C VAL A 140 1.44 13.75 7.89
N ARG A 141 0.95 14.97 8.21
CA ARG A 141 1.80 16.01 8.80
C ARG A 141 2.32 15.62 10.19
N SER A 142 1.48 15.03 11.04
CA SER A 142 1.89 14.61 12.38
C SER A 142 2.88 13.44 12.34
N GLU A 143 2.67 12.47 11.46
CA GLU A 143 3.64 11.38 11.27
C GLU A 143 4.99 11.88 10.75
N ARG A 144 4.99 12.85 9.82
CA ARG A 144 6.24 13.46 9.33
C ARG A 144 6.98 14.16 10.47
N ALA A 145 6.28 14.98 11.27
CA ALA A 145 6.88 15.66 12.41
C ALA A 145 7.49 14.68 13.42
N ALA A 146 6.78 13.58 13.74
CA ALA A 146 7.29 12.54 14.61
C ALA A 146 8.54 11.83 14.06
N ARG A 147 8.64 11.65 12.73
CA ARG A 147 9.84 11.09 12.10
C ARG A 147 11.02 12.05 12.13
N GLU A 148 10.79 13.33 11.87
CA GLU A 148 11.83 14.35 11.97
C GLU A 148 12.35 14.50 13.40
N GLU A 149 11.47 14.35 14.40
CA GLU A 149 11.85 14.30 15.81
C GLU A 149 12.66 13.03 16.14
N ALA A 150 12.21 11.86 15.69
CA ALA A 150 12.92 10.61 15.89
C ALA A 150 14.30 10.60 15.21
N GLN A 151 14.42 11.20 14.02
CA GLN A 151 15.70 11.36 13.33
C GLN A 151 16.65 12.27 14.10
N ARG A 152 16.16 13.42 14.59
CA ARG A 152 16.96 14.32 15.43
C ARG A 152 17.44 13.64 16.71
N ALA A 153 16.56 12.89 17.38
CA ALA A 153 16.94 12.12 18.56
C ALA A 153 17.99 11.03 18.23
N ALA A 154 17.86 10.34 17.09
CA ALA A 154 18.84 9.35 16.64
C ALA A 154 20.20 9.99 16.33
N GLU A 155 20.22 11.14 15.66
CA GLU A 155 21.44 11.90 15.39
C GLU A 155 22.11 12.38 16.68
N GLU A 156 21.33 12.83 17.67
CA GLU A 156 21.84 13.23 18.98
C GLU A 156 22.49 12.04 19.72
N VAL A 157 21.82 10.89 19.78
CA VAL A 157 22.37 9.65 20.36
C VAL A 157 23.63 9.22 19.64
N GLN A 158 23.67 9.32 18.30
CA GLN A 158 24.87 9.00 17.53
C GLN A 158 26.02 9.96 17.86
N ARG A 159 25.74 11.25 18.08
CA ARG A 159 26.74 12.26 18.44
C ARG A 159 27.29 12.03 19.84
N THR A 160 26.42 11.77 20.82
CA THR A 160 26.83 11.55 22.21
C THR A 160 27.61 10.25 22.36
N SER A 161 27.14 9.17 21.73
CA SER A 161 27.89 7.90 21.70
C SER A 161 29.25 8.04 21.00
N ALA A 162 29.34 8.78 19.89
CA ALA A 162 30.62 9.04 19.22
C ALA A 162 31.59 9.85 20.11
N ALA A 163 31.09 10.87 20.81
CA ALA A 163 31.89 11.66 21.74
C ALA A 163 32.38 10.82 22.93
N GLU A 164 31.53 9.93 23.46
CA GLU A 164 31.88 9.05 24.57
C GLU A 164 32.90 7.98 24.15
N VAL A 165 32.71 7.37 22.97
CA VAL A 165 33.71 6.45 22.38
C VAL A 165 35.04 7.17 22.19
N GLN A 166 35.03 8.43 21.75
CA GLN A 166 36.26 9.21 21.58
C GLN A 166 36.96 9.50 22.92
N LYS A 167 36.21 9.84 23.98
CA LYS A 167 36.76 10.02 25.33
C LYS A 167 37.35 8.72 25.87
N LEU A 168 36.63 7.60 25.75
CA LEU A 168 37.10 6.29 26.19
C LEU A 168 38.34 5.86 25.42
N THR A 169 38.39 6.11 24.10
CA THR A 169 39.56 5.84 23.26
C THR A 169 40.77 6.71 23.67
N ALA A 170 40.54 7.96 24.06
CA ALA A 170 41.59 8.87 24.52
C ALA A 170 42.07 8.58 25.96
N ALA A 171 41.20 8.04 26.81
CA ALA A 171 41.51 7.66 28.19
C ALA A 171 42.13 6.25 28.31
N MET A 172 42.10 5.45 27.24
CA MET A 172 42.84 4.19 27.19
C MET A 172 44.35 4.47 27.31
N PRO A 173 45.05 3.93 28.34
CA PRO A 173 46.48 4.09 28.43
C PRO A 173 47.16 3.40 27.25
N SER A 174 48.18 4.06 26.70
CA SER A 174 49.07 3.55 25.62
C SER A 174 49.70 2.18 25.93
N ALA A 175 49.54 1.68 27.16
CA ALA A 175 49.93 0.34 27.58
C ALA A 175 49.14 -0.81 26.92
N LEU A 176 47.97 -0.58 26.32
CA LEU A 176 47.31 -1.59 25.46
C LEU A 176 47.75 -1.55 24.00
N ALA A 177 48.52 -0.53 23.59
CA ALA A 177 49.27 -0.57 22.32
C ALA A 177 50.58 -1.37 22.45
N SER A 178 50.87 -1.88 23.66
CA SER A 178 52.06 -2.67 23.97
C SER A 178 51.71 -4.05 24.53
N THR A 179 50.75 -4.75 23.92
CA THR A 179 50.85 -6.21 23.91
C THR A 179 51.83 -6.58 22.80
N THR A 180 52.96 -7.15 23.20
CA THR A 180 53.84 -7.97 22.36
C THR A 180 53.04 -8.57 21.19
N PRO A 181 53.46 -8.39 19.93
CA PRO A 181 52.81 -9.11 18.85
C PRO A 181 52.99 -10.59 19.17
N LEU A 182 51.88 -11.28 19.45
CA LEU A 182 51.83 -12.73 19.38
C LEU A 182 52.36 -13.05 17.98
N SER A 183 53.58 -13.59 17.94
CA SER A 183 54.13 -14.17 16.74
C SER A 183 53.11 -15.20 16.28
N CYS A 184 52.40 -14.88 15.20
CA CYS A 184 51.64 -15.88 14.49
C CYS A 184 52.58 -17.06 14.23
N PRO A 185 52.14 -18.31 14.44
CA PRO A 185 52.87 -19.45 13.88
C PRO A 185 53.06 -19.17 12.39
N PRO A 186 54.25 -19.50 11.82
CA PRO A 186 54.55 -19.17 10.43
C PRO A 186 53.39 -19.66 9.56
N ALA A 187 52.80 -18.72 8.81
CA ALA A 187 51.74 -19.04 7.87
C ALA A 187 52.27 -20.17 6.99
N LYS A 188 51.59 -21.32 7.00
CA LYS A 188 51.82 -22.32 5.96
C LYS A 188 51.63 -21.59 4.64
N GLU A 189 52.68 -21.54 3.84
CA GLU A 189 52.67 -20.87 2.55
C GLU A 189 51.46 -21.36 1.76
N CYS A 190 50.51 -20.47 1.53
CA CYS A 190 49.47 -20.73 0.55
C CYS A 190 50.20 -21.04 -0.77
N PRO A 191 49.85 -22.14 -1.48
CA PRO A 191 50.43 -22.41 -2.78
C PRO A 191 50.20 -21.19 -3.66
N LYS A 192 51.29 -20.56 -4.11
CA LYS A 192 51.25 -19.42 -5.03
C LYS A 192 50.34 -19.79 -6.19
N PRO A 193 49.38 -18.93 -6.59
CA PRO A 193 48.57 -19.23 -7.76
C PRO A 193 49.53 -19.39 -8.95
N THR A 194 49.55 -20.60 -9.49
CA THR A 194 50.30 -20.93 -10.69
C THR A 194 49.89 -19.93 -11.76
N LYS A 195 50.89 -19.25 -12.35
CA LYS A 195 50.68 -18.30 -13.44
C LYS A 195 49.72 -18.90 -14.45
N CYS A 196 48.64 -18.18 -14.76
CA CYS A 196 47.77 -18.51 -15.88
C CYS A 196 48.64 -18.68 -17.13
N PRO A 197 48.34 -19.67 -18.00
CA PRO A 197 49.08 -19.84 -19.24
C PRO A 197 48.97 -18.56 -20.09
N PRO A 198 50.03 -18.22 -20.87
CA PRO A 198 50.02 -17.02 -21.68
C PRO A 198 48.91 -17.13 -22.73
N VAL A 199 47.98 -16.18 -22.73
CA VAL A 199 47.09 -15.99 -23.87
C VAL A 199 47.93 -15.33 -24.95
N GLU A 200 48.14 -16.07 -26.04
CA GLU A 200 48.86 -15.60 -27.22
C GLU A 200 48.25 -14.29 -27.73
N ALA A 201 49.14 -13.33 -28.01
CA ALA A 201 48.78 -12.09 -28.64
C ALA A 201 48.24 -12.34 -30.06
N ALA A 202 46.95 -12.10 -30.25
CA ALA A 202 46.36 -11.94 -31.57
C ALA A 202 45.87 -10.49 -31.71
N THR A 203 46.79 -9.68 -32.24
CA THR A 203 46.58 -8.62 -33.24
C THR A 203 45.24 -7.89 -33.23
N SER A 204 45.29 -6.62 -32.78
CA SER A 204 44.31 -5.61 -33.19
C SER A 204 44.42 -5.37 -34.70
N PRO A 205 43.27 -5.21 -35.38
CA PRO A 205 43.09 -3.99 -36.12
C PRO A 205 41.88 -3.23 -35.59
N ALA A 206 42.08 -1.91 -35.50
CA ALA A 206 41.11 -0.93 -35.10
C ALA A 206 39.75 -1.10 -35.79
N GLN A 207 38.72 -1.29 -34.96
CA GLN A 207 37.37 -0.79 -35.21
C GLN A 207 36.86 -0.23 -33.87
N PRO A 208 36.09 0.87 -33.87
CA PRO A 208 35.55 1.41 -32.63
C PRO A 208 34.61 0.34 -32.05
N ALA A 209 34.99 -0.23 -30.91
CA ALA A 209 34.09 -1.06 -30.14
C ALA A 209 32.87 -0.20 -29.80
N GLN A 210 31.74 -0.48 -30.45
CA GLN A 210 30.47 -0.09 -29.90
C GLN A 210 30.37 -0.83 -28.57
N GLU A 211 30.47 -0.10 -27.46
CA GLU A 211 29.94 -0.55 -26.18
C GLU A 211 28.47 -0.87 -26.40
N THR A 212 28.18 -2.13 -26.71
CA THR A 212 26.90 -2.69 -26.36
C THR A 212 26.95 -2.76 -24.84
N ASN A 213 26.39 -1.75 -24.18
CA ASN A 213 26.04 -1.82 -22.76
C ASN A 213 24.94 -2.88 -22.62
N GLU A 214 25.28 -4.15 -22.87
CA GLU A 214 24.43 -5.28 -22.61
C GLU A 214 24.44 -5.46 -21.09
N LEU A 215 23.35 -5.02 -20.46
CA LEU A 215 23.12 -5.25 -19.05
C LEU A 215 23.04 -6.77 -18.84
N ASP A 216 23.98 -7.35 -18.10
CA ASP A 216 24.01 -8.78 -17.79
C ASP A 216 23.74 -9.00 -16.30
N PHE A 217 22.48 -8.83 -15.91
CA PHE A 217 22.02 -9.19 -14.57
C PHE A 217 20.83 -10.14 -14.67
N LYS A 218 20.61 -10.92 -13.60
CA LYS A 218 19.47 -11.83 -13.52
C LYS A 218 18.54 -11.50 -12.36
N VAL A 219 17.25 -11.66 -12.62
CA VAL A 219 16.18 -11.44 -11.66
C VAL A 219 15.42 -12.73 -11.46
N TYR A 220 15.39 -13.23 -10.23
CA TYR A 220 14.54 -14.34 -9.84
C TYR A 220 13.15 -13.80 -9.48
N VAL A 221 12.09 -14.46 -9.96
CA VAL A 221 10.70 -14.10 -9.61
C VAL A 221 10.18 -15.11 -8.59
N TYR A 222 9.73 -14.64 -7.43
CA TYR A 222 9.15 -15.52 -6.41
C TYR A 222 7.89 -16.22 -6.91
N ASP A 223 7.79 -17.52 -6.63
CA ASP A 223 6.60 -18.32 -6.91
C ASP A 223 5.60 -18.22 -5.74
N LEU A 224 5.03 -17.03 -5.56
CA LEU A 224 3.99 -16.82 -4.54
C LEU A 224 2.66 -17.45 -4.96
N PRO A 225 1.80 -17.86 -4.00
CA PRO A 225 0.45 -18.33 -4.31
C PRO A 225 -0.34 -17.33 -5.18
N GLY A 226 -1.18 -17.86 -6.08
CA GLY A 226 -1.95 -17.05 -7.04
C GLY A 226 -2.86 -15.99 -6.42
N GLU A 227 -3.25 -16.16 -5.16
CA GLU A 227 -4.04 -15.19 -4.39
C GLU A 227 -3.35 -13.83 -4.29
N PHE A 228 -2.01 -13.78 -4.40
CA PHE A 228 -1.20 -12.56 -4.35
C PHE A 228 -1.08 -11.82 -5.69
N HIS A 229 -1.42 -12.47 -6.80
CA HIS A 229 -1.24 -11.92 -8.15
C HIS A 229 -2.30 -12.36 -9.17
N SER A 230 -2.22 -13.59 -9.67
CA SER A 230 -2.98 -14.08 -10.83
C SER A 230 -4.48 -14.11 -10.59
N ASP A 231 -4.93 -14.42 -9.37
CA ASP A 231 -6.34 -14.35 -8.99
C ASP A 231 -6.85 -12.90 -9.01
N LEU A 232 -6.04 -11.94 -8.56
CA LEU A 232 -6.39 -10.52 -8.61
C LEU A 232 -6.53 -10.02 -10.05
N LYS A 233 -5.61 -10.42 -10.94
CA LYS A 233 -5.70 -10.12 -12.37
C LYS A 233 -7.00 -10.66 -12.98
N ARG A 234 -7.39 -11.89 -12.64
CA ARG A 234 -8.62 -12.52 -13.15
C ARG A 234 -9.87 -11.80 -12.65
N ASP A 235 -9.93 -11.52 -11.35
CA ASP A 235 -11.16 -11.07 -10.69
C ASP A 235 -11.35 -9.54 -10.78
N GLN A 236 -10.27 -8.75 -10.94
CA GLN A 236 -10.30 -7.29 -10.91
C GLN A 236 -9.94 -6.68 -12.27
N ARG A 237 -10.89 -6.71 -13.22
CA ARG A 237 -10.70 -6.16 -14.58
C ARG A 237 -10.28 -4.69 -14.62
N ARG A 238 -10.68 -3.88 -13.65
CA ARG A 238 -10.29 -2.47 -13.60
C ARG A 238 -8.79 -2.35 -13.31
N CYS A 239 -8.26 -3.16 -12.39
CA CYS A 239 -6.84 -3.16 -12.05
C CYS A 239 -5.96 -3.49 -13.27
N VAL A 240 -6.44 -4.30 -14.21
CA VAL A 240 -5.68 -4.62 -15.44
C VAL A 240 -5.51 -3.41 -16.37
N ASN A 241 -6.43 -2.45 -16.32
CA ASN A 241 -6.53 -1.36 -17.32
C ASN A 241 -6.21 0.03 -16.75
N ASP A 242 -6.23 0.21 -15.43
CA ASP A 242 -5.89 1.48 -14.79
C ASP A 242 -4.40 1.53 -14.38
N GLN A 243 -4.02 2.59 -13.67
CA GLN A 243 -2.64 2.80 -13.22
C GLN A 243 -2.11 1.66 -12.32
N TYR A 244 -2.98 0.96 -11.58
CA TYR A 244 -2.60 -0.14 -10.71
C TYR A 244 -2.15 -1.36 -11.49
N GLY A 245 -2.55 -1.45 -12.76
CA GLY A 245 -2.08 -2.46 -13.70
C GLY A 245 -0.58 -2.43 -13.94
N THR A 246 0.12 -1.39 -13.51
CA THR A 246 1.59 -1.34 -13.54
C THR A 246 2.22 -2.52 -12.79
N GLU A 247 1.65 -2.95 -11.66
CA GLU A 247 2.12 -4.15 -10.92
C GLU A 247 2.05 -5.42 -11.80
N ILE A 248 0.94 -5.56 -12.54
CA ILE A 248 0.69 -6.67 -13.46
C ILE A 248 1.64 -6.61 -14.65
N ARG A 249 1.74 -5.43 -15.29
CA ARG A 249 2.57 -5.25 -16.49
C ARG A 249 4.05 -5.44 -16.18
N PHE A 250 4.52 -4.93 -15.05
CA PHE A 250 5.91 -5.14 -14.63
C PHE A 250 6.20 -6.63 -14.45
N HIS A 251 5.33 -7.34 -13.71
CA HIS A 251 5.48 -8.77 -13.50
C HIS A 251 5.47 -9.54 -14.83
N GLU A 252 4.49 -9.32 -15.71
CA GLU A 252 4.38 -10.03 -16.99
C GLU A 252 5.54 -9.74 -17.95
N ASN A 253 5.97 -8.48 -18.02
CA ASN A 253 7.12 -8.11 -18.84
C ASN A 253 8.41 -8.74 -18.29
N LEU A 254 8.59 -8.76 -16.97
CA LEU A 254 9.73 -9.43 -16.35
C LEU A 254 9.71 -10.93 -16.64
N LEU A 255 8.54 -11.58 -16.58
CA LEU A 255 8.38 -13.00 -16.91
C LEU A 255 8.78 -13.33 -18.36
N GLN A 256 8.63 -12.38 -19.28
CA GLN A 256 8.98 -12.53 -20.71
C GLN A 256 10.40 -12.02 -21.03
N SER A 257 11.08 -11.36 -20.09
CA SER A 257 12.38 -10.75 -20.31
C SER A 257 13.54 -11.76 -20.28
N SER A 258 14.63 -11.44 -20.97
CA SER A 258 15.90 -12.19 -20.90
C SER A 258 16.62 -12.08 -19.55
N PHE A 259 16.22 -11.12 -18.72
CA PHE A 259 16.74 -10.92 -17.37
C PHE A 259 16.18 -11.93 -16.37
N ARG A 260 15.06 -12.61 -16.67
CA ARG A 260 14.49 -13.59 -15.75
C ARG A 260 15.35 -14.84 -15.65
N THR A 261 15.60 -15.29 -14.43
CA THR A 261 16.11 -16.64 -14.14
C THR A 261 15.12 -17.45 -13.30
N THR A 262 15.13 -18.77 -13.48
CA THR A 262 14.46 -19.73 -12.59
C THR A 262 15.39 -20.28 -11.51
N ASN A 263 16.68 -19.99 -11.60
CA ASN A 263 17.68 -20.41 -10.63
C ASN A 263 17.97 -19.24 -9.66
N PRO A 264 17.62 -19.35 -8.38
CA PRO A 264 17.87 -18.27 -7.42
C PRO A 264 19.36 -18.02 -7.14
N ASP A 265 20.25 -18.97 -7.44
CA ASP A 265 21.69 -18.81 -7.22
C ASP A 265 22.38 -17.98 -8.32
N GLU A 266 21.73 -17.82 -9.48
CA GLU A 266 22.19 -16.95 -10.57
C GLU A 266 21.66 -15.52 -10.45
N ALA A 267 20.72 -15.27 -9.55
CA ALA A 267 20.00 -14.01 -9.45
C ALA A 267 20.76 -12.98 -8.61
N GLU A 268 20.80 -11.76 -9.11
CA GLU A 268 21.30 -10.58 -8.39
C GLU A 268 20.16 -9.81 -7.71
N PHE A 269 18.95 -9.91 -8.27
CA PHE A 269 17.75 -9.30 -7.72
C PHE A 269 16.61 -10.30 -7.62
N PHE A 270 15.72 -10.05 -6.68
CA PHE A 270 14.56 -10.91 -6.42
C PHE A 270 13.27 -10.11 -6.53
N PHE A 271 12.47 -10.36 -7.56
CA PHE A 271 11.19 -9.70 -7.74
C PHE A 271 10.08 -10.40 -6.95
N VAL A 272 9.31 -9.63 -6.19
CA VAL A 272 8.21 -10.11 -5.36
C VAL A 272 6.86 -9.75 -6.01
N PRO A 273 6.14 -10.71 -6.61
CA PRO A 273 4.91 -10.43 -7.36
C PRO A 273 3.68 -10.32 -6.45
N ILE A 274 3.57 -9.22 -5.69
CA ILE A 274 2.39 -8.90 -4.88
C ILE A 274 1.63 -7.74 -5.52
N TYR A 275 0.37 -7.94 -5.89
CA TYR A 275 -0.48 -6.91 -6.48
C TYR A 275 -1.26 -6.15 -5.40
N GLY A 276 -0.53 -5.39 -4.59
CA GLY A 276 -1.04 -4.73 -3.39
C GLY A 276 -2.16 -3.73 -3.67
N GLU A 277 -2.02 -2.91 -4.71
CA GLU A 277 -3.05 -1.93 -5.07
C GLU A 277 -4.30 -2.60 -5.65
N CYS A 278 -4.14 -3.67 -6.45
CA CYS A 278 -5.29 -4.44 -6.92
C CYS A 278 -6.11 -5.03 -5.75
N PHE A 279 -5.42 -5.55 -4.73
CA PHE A 279 -6.07 -6.10 -3.55
C PHE A 279 -6.76 -5.01 -2.73
N LEU A 280 -6.09 -3.88 -2.49
CA LEU A 280 -6.68 -2.74 -1.81
C LEU A 280 -7.91 -2.20 -2.55
N PHE A 281 -7.85 -2.11 -3.87
CA PHE A 281 -8.99 -1.69 -4.67
C PHE A 281 -10.20 -2.62 -4.51
N ARG A 282 -9.99 -3.94 -4.57
CA ARG A 282 -11.01 -4.95 -4.27
C ARG A 282 -11.59 -4.73 -2.87
N GLU A 283 -10.72 -4.61 -1.86
CA GLU A 283 -11.16 -4.46 -0.48
C GLU A 283 -11.91 -3.14 -0.22
N ASN A 284 -11.57 -2.06 -0.92
CA ASN A 284 -12.33 -0.81 -0.86
C ASN A 284 -13.78 -1.01 -1.33
N GLN A 285 -14.01 -1.88 -2.31
CA GLN A 285 -15.36 -2.21 -2.79
C GLN A 285 -16.13 -3.11 -1.83
N LEU A 286 -15.44 -4.06 -1.19
CA LEU A 286 -16.07 -5.10 -0.36
C LEU A 286 -16.23 -4.68 1.10
N ALA A 287 -15.20 -4.06 1.68
CA ALA A 287 -15.07 -3.82 3.12
C ALA A 287 -14.96 -2.33 3.50
N GLY A 288 -14.85 -1.43 2.50
CA GLY A 288 -14.83 0.02 2.70
C GLY A 288 -13.76 0.46 3.70
N LYS A 289 -14.17 0.95 4.89
CA LYS A 289 -13.25 1.46 5.92
C LYS A 289 -12.23 0.42 6.42
N GLN A 290 -12.53 -0.88 6.31
CA GLN A 290 -11.61 -1.94 6.73
C GLN A 290 -10.58 -2.31 5.66
N ALA A 291 -10.67 -1.74 4.47
CA ALA A 291 -9.88 -2.17 3.32
C ALA A 291 -8.38 -2.14 3.59
N LEU A 292 -7.86 -1.02 4.10
CA LEU A 292 -6.44 -0.89 4.39
C LEU A 292 -5.97 -1.88 5.47
N ALA A 293 -6.78 -2.11 6.50
CA ALA A 293 -6.45 -3.08 7.54
C ALA A 293 -6.41 -4.51 6.99
N ASN A 294 -7.36 -4.86 6.12
CA ASN A 294 -7.40 -6.16 5.44
C ASN A 294 -6.20 -6.33 4.51
N THR A 295 -5.89 -5.32 3.68
CA THR A 295 -4.71 -5.31 2.81
C THR A 295 -3.42 -5.48 3.60
N ASN A 296 -3.26 -4.77 4.73
CA ASN A 296 -2.06 -4.92 5.56
C ASN A 296 -1.91 -6.32 6.14
N ARG A 297 -3.01 -6.96 6.57
CA ARG A 297 -2.96 -8.36 7.05
C ARG A 297 -2.62 -9.33 5.91
N TRP A 298 -3.22 -9.13 4.75
CA TRP A 298 -2.94 -9.93 3.55
C TRP A 298 -1.49 -9.77 3.06
N TYR A 299 -0.95 -8.56 3.07
CA TYR A 299 0.44 -8.28 2.70
C TYR A 299 1.42 -8.94 3.67
N ARG A 300 1.14 -8.88 4.99
CA ARG A 300 1.94 -9.60 6.00
C ARG A 300 1.93 -11.11 5.80
N LYS A 301 0.80 -11.69 5.36
CA LYS A 301 0.73 -13.11 5.00
C LYS A 301 1.71 -13.44 3.87
N ALA A 302 1.76 -12.61 2.83
CA ALA A 302 2.72 -12.77 1.73
C ALA A 302 4.17 -12.71 2.20
N LEU A 303 4.50 -11.70 3.03
CA LEU A 303 5.85 -11.57 3.59
C LEU A 303 6.24 -12.73 4.51
N SER A 304 5.30 -13.25 5.29
CA SER A 304 5.53 -14.43 6.13
C SER A 304 5.90 -15.66 5.29
N ILE A 305 5.22 -15.88 4.16
CA ILE A 305 5.57 -16.94 3.20
C ILE A 305 6.99 -16.73 2.67
N LEU A 306 7.36 -15.50 2.27
CA LEU A 306 8.73 -15.20 1.81
C LEU A 306 9.78 -15.51 2.89
N TRP A 307 9.50 -15.17 4.15
CA TRP A 307 10.44 -15.38 5.25
C TRP A 307 10.66 -16.85 5.61
N HIS A 308 9.60 -17.66 5.52
CA HIS A 308 9.63 -19.06 5.94
C HIS A 308 10.04 -20.01 4.80
N ASP A 309 9.52 -19.78 3.59
CA ASP A 309 9.63 -20.77 2.51
C ASP A 309 10.84 -20.49 1.60
N TYR A 310 11.39 -19.27 1.63
CA TYR A 310 12.45 -18.85 0.72
C TYR A 310 13.72 -18.39 1.44
N PRO A 311 14.78 -19.22 1.45
CA PRO A 311 16.05 -18.89 2.10
C PRO A 311 16.74 -17.61 1.57
N MET A 312 16.48 -17.23 0.31
CA MET A 312 17.12 -16.07 -0.33
C MET A 312 16.74 -14.76 0.35
N TRP A 313 15.50 -14.63 0.86
CA TRP A 313 15.07 -13.45 1.60
C TRP A 313 15.98 -13.16 2.80
N ASN A 314 16.32 -14.20 3.55
CA ASN A 314 17.09 -14.07 4.79
C ASN A 314 18.59 -13.76 4.54
N LYS A 315 19.12 -14.00 3.34
CA LYS A 315 20.53 -13.71 2.99
C LYS A 315 20.84 -12.22 3.03
N THR A 316 19.90 -11.40 2.56
CA THR A 316 20.08 -9.95 2.39
C THR A 316 19.12 -9.11 3.23
N GLN A 317 18.20 -9.76 3.94
CA GLN A 317 17.12 -9.12 4.68
C GLN A 317 16.25 -8.22 3.78
N GLY A 318 16.07 -8.60 2.51
CA GLY A 318 15.21 -7.89 1.57
C GLY A 318 15.89 -6.75 0.79
N ARG A 319 17.21 -6.53 0.92
CA ARG A 319 17.91 -5.40 0.26
C ARG A 319 18.00 -5.52 -1.26
N ASP A 320 17.98 -6.74 -1.78
CA ASP A 320 18.02 -7.08 -3.21
C ASP A 320 16.61 -7.44 -3.74
N HIS A 321 15.57 -7.18 -2.95
CA HIS A 321 14.19 -7.48 -3.32
C HIS A 321 13.50 -6.28 -3.94
N ILE A 322 12.91 -6.50 -5.11
CA ILE A 322 12.20 -5.48 -5.87
C ILE A 322 10.70 -5.64 -5.61
N PHE A 323 10.10 -4.56 -5.11
CA PHE A 323 8.66 -4.40 -4.96
C PHE A 323 8.16 -3.30 -5.91
N VAL A 324 6.96 -3.50 -6.45
CA VAL A 324 6.29 -2.49 -7.27
C VAL A 324 5.08 -1.98 -6.51
N PHE A 325 5.03 -0.66 -6.32
CA PHE A 325 3.90 0.01 -5.68
C PHE A 325 3.32 1.02 -6.66
N ALA A 326 2.23 0.64 -7.33
CA ALA A 326 1.61 1.45 -8.37
C ALA A 326 0.60 2.49 -7.82
N GLY A 327 0.58 2.67 -6.50
CA GLY A 327 -0.32 3.58 -5.80
C GLY A 327 0.29 4.94 -5.53
N ALA A 328 -0.53 5.99 -5.55
CA ALA A 328 -0.16 7.31 -5.03
C ALA A 328 -0.01 7.35 -3.49
N ARG A 329 -0.31 6.24 -2.82
CA ARG A 329 -0.15 6.04 -1.38
C ARG A 329 1.13 5.23 -1.18
N ALA A 330 2.27 5.89 -1.12
CA ALA A 330 3.51 5.23 -0.74
C ALA A 330 3.27 4.47 0.58
N LEU A 331 3.59 3.18 0.61
CA LEU A 331 3.55 2.33 1.82
C LEU A 331 4.64 2.80 2.80
N CYS A 332 4.42 3.97 3.38
CA CYS A 332 5.20 4.50 4.47
C CYS A 332 4.46 4.20 5.78
N GLY A 333 4.15 2.93 6.01
CA GLY A 333 3.62 2.42 7.27
C GLY A 333 4.46 1.20 7.69
N LYS A 334 4.68 1.02 8.99
CA LYS A 334 5.42 -0.14 9.51
C LYS A 334 4.74 -1.44 9.04
N LEU A 335 5.36 -2.12 8.09
CA LEU A 335 5.02 -3.50 7.70
C LEU A 335 5.25 -4.42 8.90
#